data_AF-A0A1H6S2U9-F1
#
_entry.id   AF-A0A1H6S2U9-F1
#
_cell.length_a   1.000
_cell.length_b   1.000
_cell.length_c   1.000
_cell.angle_alpha   90.00
_cell.angle_beta   90.00
_cell.angle_gamma   90.00
#
_symmetry.space_group_name_H-M   'P 1'
#
loop_
_entity.id
_entity.type
_entity.pdbx_description
1 polymer ?
#
loop_
_entity_poly.entity_id
_entity_poly.type
_entity_poly.pdbx_seq_one_letter_code
_entity_poly.pdbx_strand_id
1 'polypeptide(L)'
;MIIDEIIEIIENSRTENILGRKLNNLYDEFRSGRDSNDILKLLTHSNDSLVWHGCSICCEVIVENSKNRNTLINELYNILKKSKSSKNRERAFSALYGFYMDVKDIGGFNKICNEFSEDDLNEIGSFAKNFLKDSNFKRH
;
A
#
# COMPACT_ATOMS: atom_id res chain seq x y z
N MET A 1 16.84 -5.43 -11.52
CA MET A 1 16.49 -6.87 -11.60
C MET A 1 15.06 -6.96 -12.12
N ILE A 2 14.71 -7.88 -13.02
CA ILE A 2 13.35 -7.91 -13.58
C ILE A 2 12.38 -8.30 -12.45
N ILE A 3 11.24 -7.62 -12.32
CA ILE A 3 10.30 -7.84 -11.20
C ILE A 3 9.83 -9.30 -11.14
N ASP A 4 9.70 -9.92 -12.32
CA ASP A 4 9.29 -11.31 -12.46
C ASP A 4 10.35 -12.27 -11.86
N GLU A 5 11.65 -11.95 -11.95
CA GLU A 5 12.72 -12.72 -11.27
C GLU A 5 12.62 -12.59 -9.74
N ILE A 6 12.16 -11.44 -9.24
CA ILE A 6 12.02 -11.20 -7.81
C ILE A 6 10.81 -11.97 -7.26
N ILE A 7 9.71 -11.96 -8.01
CA ILE A 7 8.52 -12.76 -7.72
C ILE A 7 8.91 -14.24 -7.66
N GLU A 8 9.59 -14.75 -8.70
CA GLU A 8 10.03 -16.14 -8.75
C GLU A 8 10.94 -16.50 -7.56
N ILE A 9 11.85 -15.61 -7.16
CA ILE A 9 12.70 -15.82 -5.99
C ILE A 9 11.88 -15.81 -4.69
N ILE A 10 10.90 -14.91 -4.53
CA ILE A 10 10.06 -14.85 -3.33
C ILE A 10 9.22 -16.10 -3.18
N GLU A 11 8.71 -16.62 -4.30
CA GLU A 11 7.91 -17.85 -4.31
C GLU A 11 8.74 -19.11 -4.08
N ASN A 12 9.99 -19.14 -4.58
CA ASN A 12 10.82 -20.34 -4.57
C ASN A 12 11.93 -20.35 -3.49
N SER A 13 12.16 -19.26 -2.77
CA SER A 13 13.24 -19.18 -1.77
C SER A 13 12.88 -19.90 -0.48
N ARG A 14 13.66 -20.94 -0.15
CA ARG A 14 13.62 -21.63 1.15
C ARG A 14 14.49 -20.97 2.22
N THR A 15 15.17 -19.86 1.91
CA THR A 15 16.19 -19.26 2.78
C THR A 15 15.90 -17.78 3.02
N GLU A 16 15.52 -17.45 4.25
CA GLU A 16 15.07 -16.11 4.66
C GLU A 16 16.12 -15.00 4.39
N ASN A 17 17.41 -15.30 4.52
CA ASN A 17 18.47 -14.32 4.30
C ASN A 17 18.60 -13.85 2.84
N ILE A 18 18.39 -14.75 1.88
CA ILE A 18 18.46 -14.42 0.45
C ILE A 18 17.24 -13.59 0.07
N LEU A 19 16.08 -13.98 0.58
CA LEU A 19 14.82 -13.28 0.41
C LEU A 19 14.93 -11.83 0.92
N GLY A 20 15.41 -11.63 2.15
CA GLY A 20 15.54 -10.30 2.75
C GLY A 20 16.47 -9.36 1.95
N ARG A 21 17.62 -9.85 1.48
CA ARG A 21 18.54 -9.03 0.67
C ARG A 21 17.92 -8.63 -0.68
N LYS A 22 17.21 -9.55 -1.34
CA LYS A 22 16.56 -9.30 -2.64
C LYS A 22 15.39 -8.33 -2.51
N LEU A 23 14.62 -8.45 -1.44
CA LEU A 23 13.56 -7.50 -1.10
C LEU A 23 14.14 -6.10 -0.89
N ASN A 24 15.22 -5.95 -0.10
CA ASN A 24 15.85 -4.65 0.11
C ASN A 24 16.30 -4.01 -1.22
N ASN A 25 16.92 -4.78 -2.11
CA ASN A 25 17.28 -4.30 -3.44
C ASN A 25 16.04 -3.84 -4.24
N LEU A 26 14.90 -4.52 -4.11
CA LEU A 26 13.66 -4.12 -4.76
C LEU A 26 13.16 -2.76 -4.25
N TYR A 27 13.15 -2.55 -2.93
CA TYR A 27 12.81 -1.25 -2.34
C TYR A 27 13.74 -0.15 -2.86
N ASP A 28 15.05 -0.40 -2.89
CA ASP A 28 16.03 0.58 -3.38
C ASP A 28 15.86 0.90 -4.87
N GLU A 29 15.53 -0.09 -5.70
CA GLU A 29 15.22 0.13 -7.12
C GLU A 29 13.97 1.02 -7.30
N PHE A 30 12.91 0.79 -6.53
CA PHE A 30 11.71 1.64 -6.57
C PHE A 30 11.95 3.05 -6.06
N ARG A 31 12.72 3.22 -4.97
CA ARG A 31 13.17 4.54 -4.49
C ARG A 31 14.04 5.27 -5.51
N SER A 32 14.75 4.53 -6.37
CA SER A 32 15.60 5.08 -7.42
C SER A 32 14.87 5.39 -8.73
N GLY A 33 13.53 5.32 -8.75
CA GLY A 33 12.71 5.73 -9.90
C GLY A 33 12.35 4.60 -10.87
N ARG A 34 12.36 3.34 -10.42
CA ARG A 34 11.78 2.21 -11.19
C ARG A 34 10.32 2.49 -11.54
N ASP A 35 9.87 1.95 -12.67
CA ASP A 35 8.49 2.13 -13.12
C ASP A 35 7.47 1.62 -12.09
N SER A 36 6.64 2.53 -11.60
CA SER A 36 5.47 2.28 -10.75
C SER A 36 4.53 1.18 -11.25
N ASN A 37 4.51 0.88 -12.55
CA ASN A 37 3.72 -0.23 -13.10
C ASN A 37 4.16 -1.60 -12.58
N ASP A 38 5.45 -1.77 -12.23
CA ASP A 38 5.94 -3.01 -11.63
C ASP A 38 5.35 -3.25 -10.23
N ILE A 39 4.92 -2.19 -9.54
CA ILE A 39 4.24 -2.30 -8.23
C ILE A 39 2.87 -2.97 -8.41
N LEU A 40 2.17 -2.69 -9.52
CA LEU A 40 0.86 -3.30 -9.78
C LEU A 40 0.95 -4.82 -9.88
N LYS A 41 2.02 -5.36 -10.46
CA LYS A 41 2.24 -6.81 -10.53
C LYS A 41 2.31 -7.45 -9.14
N LEU A 42 2.87 -6.74 -8.16
CA LEU A 42 2.92 -7.20 -6.77
C LEU A 42 1.55 -7.10 -6.09
N LEU A 43 0.85 -5.98 -6.29
CA LEU A 43 -0.46 -5.72 -5.69
C LEU A 43 -1.54 -6.70 -6.16
N THR A 44 -1.50 -7.12 -7.43
CA THR A 44 -2.47 -8.06 -8.00
C THR A 44 -2.05 -9.53 -7.88
N HIS A 45 -0.98 -9.83 -7.14
CA HIS A 45 -0.47 -11.19 -7.03
C HIS A 45 -1.40 -12.08 -6.19
N SER A 46 -1.43 -13.38 -6.50
CA SER A 46 -2.17 -14.38 -5.71
C SER A 46 -1.53 -14.71 -4.35
N ASN A 47 -0.33 -14.21 -4.08
CA ASN A 47 0.44 -14.54 -2.89
C ASN A 47 0.39 -13.37 -1.91
N ASP A 48 -0.18 -13.59 -0.73
CA ASP A 48 -0.38 -12.54 0.28
C ASP A 48 0.92 -11.83 0.67
N SER A 49 2.07 -12.51 0.67
CA SER A 49 3.37 -11.92 0.97
C SER A 49 3.80 -10.91 -0.10
N LEU A 50 3.59 -11.25 -1.37
CA LEU A 50 3.89 -10.35 -2.49
C LEU A 50 2.99 -9.12 -2.48
N VAL A 51 1.71 -9.31 -2.20
CA VAL A 51 0.75 -8.21 -2.02
C VAL A 51 1.19 -7.30 -0.87
N TRP A 52 1.60 -7.88 0.27
CA TRP A 52 2.10 -7.11 1.41
C TRP A 52 3.32 -6.23 1.04
N HIS A 53 4.26 -6.79 0.28
CA HIS A 53 5.42 -6.05 -0.20
C HIS A 53 5.03 -4.94 -1.19
N GLY A 54 4.11 -5.21 -2.12
CA GLY A 54 3.56 -4.20 -3.01
C GLY A 54 2.96 -3.03 -2.25
N CYS A 55 2.13 -3.30 -1.23
CA CYS A 55 1.57 -2.25 -0.38
C CYS A 55 2.66 -1.50 0.39
N SER A 56 3.70 -2.19 0.86
CA SER A 56 4.81 -1.56 1.59
C SER A 56 5.65 -0.66 0.70
N ILE A 57 5.92 -1.06 -0.54
CA ILE A 57 6.63 -0.23 -1.52
C ILE A 57 5.82 1.04 -1.80
N CYS A 58 4.50 0.93 -1.95
CA CYS A 58 3.61 2.10 -2.10
C CYS A 58 3.75 3.13 -0.98
N CYS A 59 4.11 2.73 0.25
CA CYS A 59 4.33 3.68 1.35
C CYS A 59 5.62 4.51 1.21
N GLU A 60 6.55 4.10 0.35
CA GLU A 60 7.91 4.66 0.29
C GLU A 60 8.23 5.36 -1.03
N VAL A 61 7.34 5.26 -2.02
CA VAL A 61 7.57 5.79 -3.36
C VAL A 61 6.74 7.04 -3.62
N ILE A 62 7.35 8.00 -4.30
CA ILE A 62 6.63 9.17 -4.84
C ILE A 62 6.24 8.85 -6.28
N VAL A 63 4.94 8.79 -6.55
CA VAL A 63 4.42 8.50 -7.90
C VAL A 63 3.90 9.78 -8.53
N GLU A 64 4.76 10.49 -9.26
CA GLU A 64 4.42 11.79 -9.85
C GLU A 64 3.30 11.68 -10.89
N ASN A 65 3.33 10.64 -11.73
CA ASN A 65 2.32 10.43 -12.76
C ASN A 65 0.93 10.17 -12.15
N SER A 66 -0.02 11.09 -12.38
CA SER A 66 -1.37 11.03 -11.81
C SER A 66 -2.18 9.81 -12.27
N LYS A 67 -1.98 9.35 -13.52
CA LYS A 67 -2.66 8.15 -14.03
C LYS A 67 -2.20 6.91 -13.27
N ASN A 68 -0.89 6.70 -13.17
CA ASN A 68 -0.32 5.55 -12.45
C ASN A 68 -0.70 5.58 -10.97
N ARG A 69 -0.64 6.77 -10.35
CA ARG A 69 -1.07 6.98 -8.97
C ARG A 69 -2.52 6.57 -8.74
N ASN A 70 -3.43 7.00 -9.61
CA ASN A 70 -4.84 6.63 -9.53
C ASN A 70 -5.05 5.12 -9.70
N THR A 71 -4.28 4.47 -10.58
CA THR A 71 -4.34 3.01 -10.71
C THR A 71 -3.88 2.31 -9.43
N LEU A 72 -2.80 2.75 -8.81
CA LEU A 72 -2.32 2.21 -7.53
C LEU A 72 -3.32 2.46 -6.40
N ILE A 73 -3.89 3.66 -6.28
CA ILE A 73 -4.93 3.98 -5.29
C ILE A 73 -6.13 3.05 -5.44
N ASN A 74 -6.61 2.84 -6.67
CA ASN A 74 -7.75 1.95 -6.92
C ASN A 74 -7.44 0.51 -6.49
N GLU A 75 -6.24 0.02 -6.77
CA GLU A 75 -5.85 -1.34 -6.41
C GLU A 75 -5.64 -1.51 -4.90
N LEU A 76 -5.02 -0.54 -4.24
CA LEU A 76 -4.89 -0.52 -2.77
C LEU A 76 -6.27 -0.50 -2.09
N TYR A 77 -7.22 0.26 -2.63
CA TYR A 77 -8.59 0.29 -2.12
C TYR A 77 -9.31 -1.06 -2.33
N ASN A 78 -9.08 -1.73 -3.47
CA ASN A 78 -9.57 -3.10 -3.69
C ASN A 78 -9.02 -4.08 -2.65
N ILE A 79 -7.71 -4.03 -2.36
CA ILE A 79 -7.06 -4.87 -1.35
C ILE A 79 -7.65 -4.59 0.03
N LEU A 80 -7.77 -3.32 0.41
CA LEU A 80 -8.36 -2.91 1.70
C LEU A 80 -9.77 -3.48 1.91
N LYS A 81 -10.60 -3.49 0.86
CA LYS A 81 -11.97 -4.03 0.89
C LYS A 81 -12.06 -5.54 0.89
N LYS A 82 -11.24 -6.21 0.08
CA LYS A 82 -11.48 -7.61 -0.31
C LYS A 82 -10.48 -8.60 0.28
N SER A 83 -9.30 -8.14 0.70
CA SER A 83 -8.28 -9.02 1.26
C SER A 83 -8.77 -9.69 2.54
N LYS A 84 -8.52 -10.99 2.67
CA LYS A 84 -8.73 -11.74 3.92
C LYS A 84 -7.56 -11.57 4.90
N SER A 85 -6.39 -11.16 4.41
CA SER A 85 -5.20 -10.91 5.23
C SER A 85 -5.30 -9.53 5.89
N SER A 86 -5.43 -9.50 7.22
CA SER A 86 -5.47 -8.26 8.00
C SER A 86 -4.23 -7.39 7.77
N LYS A 87 -3.05 -8.01 7.69
CA LYS A 87 -1.77 -7.33 7.41
C LYS A 87 -1.80 -6.61 6.05
N ASN A 88 -2.39 -7.23 5.03
CA ASN A 88 -2.50 -6.62 3.70
C ASN A 88 -3.49 -5.45 3.72
N ARG A 89 -4.60 -5.58 4.46
CA ARG A 89 -5.57 -4.50 4.65
C ARG A 89 -4.94 -3.29 5.35
N GLU A 90 -4.27 -3.51 6.48
CA GLU A 90 -3.59 -2.46 7.25
C GLU A 90 -2.54 -1.74 6.41
N ARG A 91 -1.69 -2.51 5.71
CA ARG A 91 -0.64 -1.93 4.90
C ARG A 91 -1.20 -1.16 3.70
N ALA A 92 -2.26 -1.67 3.06
CA ALA A 92 -2.94 -0.96 1.98
C ALA A 92 -3.56 0.36 2.49
N PHE A 93 -4.15 0.36 3.68
CA PHE A 93 -4.68 1.56 4.31
C PHE A 93 -3.60 2.61 4.59
N SER A 94 -2.44 2.20 5.13
CA SER A 94 -1.29 3.09 5.32
C SER A 94 -0.78 3.68 4.01
N ALA A 95 -0.72 2.88 2.94
CA ALA A 95 -0.29 3.36 1.62
C ALA A 95 -1.29 4.37 1.03
N LEU A 96 -2.60 4.11 1.16
CA LEU A 96 -3.64 5.05 0.75
C LEU A 96 -3.50 6.39 1.48
N TYR A 97 -3.29 6.37 2.81
CA TYR A 97 -3.01 7.58 3.57
C TYR A 97 -1.87 8.39 2.97
N GLY A 98 -0.72 7.75 2.69
CA GLY A 98 0.43 8.39 2.04
C GLY A 98 0.04 9.07 0.72
N PHE A 99 -0.60 8.32 -0.19
CA PHE A 99 -1.01 8.85 -1.49
C PHE A 99 -1.94 10.07 -1.41
N TYR A 100 -2.91 10.06 -0.50
CA TYR A 100 -3.83 11.20 -0.32
C TYR A 100 -3.13 12.39 0.34
N MET A 101 -2.22 12.16 1.29
CA MET A 101 -1.48 13.23 1.96
C MET A 101 -0.47 13.90 1.01
N ASP A 102 0.16 13.15 0.11
CA ASP A 102 1.09 13.68 -0.89
C ASP A 102 0.45 14.73 -1.81
N VAL A 103 -0.83 14.56 -2.15
CA VAL A 103 -1.61 15.53 -2.93
C VAL A 103 -2.44 16.48 -2.08
N LYS A 104 -2.32 16.41 -0.76
CA LYS A 104 -3.13 17.17 0.22
C LYS A 104 -4.64 16.97 0.04
N ASP A 105 -5.08 15.82 -0.48
CA ASP A 105 -6.49 15.47 -0.64
C ASP A 105 -7.04 14.82 0.64
N ILE A 106 -7.17 15.65 1.68
CA ILE A 106 -7.75 15.24 2.97
C ILE A 106 -9.21 14.82 2.79
N GLY A 107 -9.94 15.45 1.87
CA GLY A 107 -11.34 15.13 1.60
C GLY A 107 -11.53 13.73 1.03
N GLY A 108 -10.66 13.33 0.10
CA GLY A 108 -10.62 11.98 -0.45
C GLY A 108 -10.31 10.94 0.63
N PHE A 109 -9.30 11.18 1.46
CA PHE A 109 -8.96 10.24 2.53
C PHE A 109 -10.06 10.16 3.62
N ASN A 110 -10.72 11.28 3.95
CA ASN A 110 -11.87 11.27 4.87
C ASN A 110 -13.00 10.35 4.41
N LYS A 111 -13.23 10.20 3.09
CA LYS A 111 -14.24 9.25 2.57
C LYS A 111 -13.86 7.81 2.92
N ILE A 112 -12.58 7.46 2.79
CA ILE A 112 -12.06 6.15 3.18
C ILE A 112 -12.21 5.97 4.69
N CYS A 113 -11.79 6.94 5.51
CA CYS A 113 -11.94 6.83 6.97
C CYS A 113 -13.40 6.68 7.41
N ASN A 114 -14.34 7.41 6.80
CA ASN A 114 -15.76 7.27 7.14
C ASN A 114 -16.29 5.86 6.83
N GLU A 115 -15.83 5.24 5.75
CA GLU A 115 -16.25 3.90 5.36
C GLU A 115 -15.72 2.82 6.30
N PHE A 116 -14.50 3.00 6.82
CA PHE A 116 -13.81 2.00 7.65
C PHE A 116 -13.81 2.34 9.15
N SER A 117 -14.50 3.39 9.60
CA SER A 117 -14.49 3.82 11.02
C SER A 117 -15.03 2.74 11.96
N GLU A 118 -15.96 1.93 11.48
CA GLU A 118 -16.57 0.82 12.23
C GLU A 118 -15.89 -0.53 11.97
N ASP A 119 -14.70 -0.54 11.38
CA ASP A 119 -13.93 -1.78 11.20
C ASP A 119 -13.26 -2.19 12.51
N ASP A 120 -13.79 -3.25 13.13
CA ASP A 120 -13.30 -3.79 14.40
C ASP A 120 -12.20 -4.86 14.22
N LEU A 121 -11.86 -5.23 12.97
CA LEU A 121 -10.95 -6.36 12.72
C LEU A 121 -9.46 -6.01 12.84
N ASN A 122 -9.12 -4.72 12.97
CA ASN A 122 -7.74 -4.23 12.99
C ASN A 122 -7.65 -2.77 13.50
N GLU A 123 -6.43 -2.22 13.51
CA GLU A 123 -6.17 -0.83 13.93
C GLU A 123 -6.79 0.23 13.00
N ILE A 124 -7.33 -0.18 11.84
CA ILE A 124 -7.88 0.73 10.81
C ILE A 124 -9.06 1.53 11.35
N GLY A 125 -10.04 0.88 11.98
CA GLY A 125 -11.22 1.59 12.48
C GLY A 125 -10.89 2.60 13.57
N SER A 126 -9.99 2.24 14.48
CA SER A 126 -9.50 3.16 15.52
C SER A 126 -8.74 4.35 14.92
N PHE A 127 -7.85 4.11 13.95
CA PHE A 127 -7.14 5.18 13.25
C PHE A 127 -8.13 6.09 12.50
N ALA A 128 -9.06 5.51 11.74
CA ALA A 128 -10.04 6.24 10.95
C ALA A 128 -10.91 7.14 11.82
N LYS A 129 -11.40 6.64 12.97
CA LYS A 129 -12.16 7.42 13.96
C LYS A 129 -11.35 8.61 14.49
N ASN A 130 -10.08 8.39 14.83
CA ASN A 130 -9.21 9.45 15.34
C ASN A 130 -8.91 10.50 14.26
N PHE A 131 -8.57 10.07 13.05
CA PHE A 131 -8.29 10.96 11.93
C PHE A 131 -9.49 11.86 11.59
N LEU A 132 -10.71 11.30 11.60
CA LEU A 132 -11.94 12.06 11.34
C LEU A 132 -12.21 13.11 12.42
N LYS A 133 -11.96 12.80 13.70
CA LYS A 133 -12.09 13.77 14.80
C LYS A 133 -11.13 14.94 14.62
N ASP A 134 -9.87 14.66 14.32
CA ASP A 134 -8.83 15.68 14.17
C ASP A 134 -9.02 16.53 12.91
N SER A 135 -9.45 15.91 11.80
CA SER A 135 -9.70 16.61 10.55
C SER A 135 -10.90 17.56 10.61
N ASN A 136 -11.93 17.23 11.40
CA ASN A 136 -13.07 18.12 11.65
C ASN A 136 -12.70 19.28 12.58
N PHE A 137 -11.75 19.10 13.49
CA PHE A 137 -11.26 20.16 14.37
C PHE A 137 -10.51 21.27 13.63
N LYS A 138 -9.85 20.95 12.51
CA LYS A 138 -9.14 21.94 11.67
C LYS A 138 -10.05 22.79 10.76
N ARG A 139 -11.37 22.59 10.82
CA ARG A 139 -12.38 23.35 10.03
C ARG A 139 -13.10 24.44 10.84
N HIS A 140 -12.73 24.63 12.11
CA HIS A 140 -13.20 25.71 12.99
C HIS A 140 -12.05 26.64 13.36
#